data_AF-A0A846J222-F1
#
_entry.id   AF-A0A846J222-F1
#
_cell.length_a   1.000
_cell.length_b   1.000
_cell.length_c   1.000
_cell.angle_alpha   90.00
_cell.angle_beta   90.00
_cell.angle_gamma   90.00
#
_symmetry.space_group_name_H-M   'P 1'
#
loop_
_entity.id
_entity.type
_entity.pdbx_description
1 polymer ?
#
loop_
_entity_poly.entity_id
_entity_poly.type
_entity_poly.pdbx_seq_one_letter_code
_entity_poly.pdbx_strand_id
1 'polypeptide(L)'
;MYNLLEKYRNGDIGALNEIIENFNPLILKEASRWRIGCYEYEDLVQHGYLSVIKAVNMFKGEESKFVPYCINAIKTNYKALLKGEIKHHREIPDENILNKGNEYMFTIEDEIIAYEKTKEIYEALDKLTQEEKQVINDFYIKNNSLNKVAEDTNKTYNSVRYTKDKAIKKLQKILEGHS
;
A
#
# COMPACT_ATOMS: atom_id res chain seq x y z
N MET A 1 -7.52 -7.01 -14.40
CA MET A 1 -7.94 -6.14 -13.28
C MET A 1 -9.45 -5.88 -13.29
N TYR A 2 -10.04 -5.33 -14.35
CA TYR A 2 -11.48 -5.07 -14.36
C TYR A 2 -12.34 -6.35 -14.28
N ASN A 3 -11.90 -7.44 -14.90
CA ASN A 3 -12.55 -8.75 -14.69
C ASN A 3 -12.61 -9.18 -13.22
N LEU A 4 -11.59 -8.84 -12.40
CA LEU A 4 -11.61 -9.12 -10.96
C LEU A 4 -12.64 -8.23 -10.26
N LEU A 5 -12.75 -6.96 -10.66
CA LEU A 5 -13.77 -6.05 -10.13
C LEU A 5 -15.18 -6.58 -10.42
N GLU A 6 -15.43 -7.09 -11.63
CA GLU A 6 -16.72 -7.69 -11.99
C GLU A 6 -17.00 -8.97 -11.20
N LYS A 7 -16.01 -9.85 -11.02
CA LYS A 7 -16.14 -11.03 -10.15
C LYS A 7 -16.50 -10.64 -8.72
N TYR A 8 -15.80 -9.65 -8.15
CA TYR A 8 -16.08 -9.15 -6.81
C TYR A 8 -17.50 -8.60 -6.68
N ARG A 9 -17.96 -7.81 -7.68
CA ARG A 9 -19.34 -7.32 -7.73
C ARG A 9 -20.38 -8.43 -7.81
N ASN A 10 -20.01 -9.59 -8.37
CA ASN A 10 -20.83 -10.79 -8.41
C ASN A 10 -20.71 -11.67 -7.14
N GLY A 11 -20.04 -11.17 -6.09
CA GLY A 11 -19.93 -11.84 -4.78
C GLY A 11 -18.65 -12.63 -4.56
N ASP A 12 -17.70 -12.63 -5.49
CA ASP A 12 -16.41 -13.31 -5.33
C ASP A 12 -15.47 -12.47 -4.44
N ILE A 13 -15.46 -12.76 -3.15
CA ILE A 13 -14.59 -12.11 -2.17
C ILE A 13 -13.10 -12.40 -2.49
N GLY A 14 -12.77 -13.54 -3.08
CA GLY A 14 -11.40 -13.87 -3.50
C GLY A 14 -10.86 -12.88 -4.52
N ALA A 15 -11.73 -12.39 -5.41
CA ALA A 15 -11.35 -11.37 -6.38
C ALA A 15 -10.96 -10.03 -5.72
N LEU A 16 -11.51 -9.69 -4.54
CA LEU A 16 -11.06 -8.50 -3.79
C LEU A 16 -9.60 -8.64 -3.33
N ASN A 17 -9.24 -9.82 -2.79
CA ASN A 17 -7.88 -10.09 -2.35
C ASN A 17 -6.90 -10.00 -3.52
N GLU A 18 -7.22 -10.59 -4.67
CA GLU A 18 -6.38 -10.48 -5.87
C GLU A 18 -6.21 -9.02 -6.31
N ILE A 19 -7.28 -8.20 -6.27
CA ILE A 19 -7.17 -6.77 -6.59
C ILE A 19 -6.21 -6.08 -5.61
N ILE A 20 -6.40 -6.28 -4.31
CA ILE A 20 -5.58 -5.68 -3.26
C ILE A 20 -4.10 -6.01 -3.48
N GLU A 21 -3.79 -7.28 -3.72
CA GLU A 21 -2.41 -7.75 -3.88
C GLU A 21 -1.70 -7.14 -5.08
N ASN A 22 -2.43 -6.89 -6.17
CA ASN A 22 -1.88 -6.19 -7.33
C ASN A 22 -1.46 -4.74 -7.02
N PHE A 23 -2.03 -4.12 -5.97
CA PHE A 23 -1.65 -2.78 -5.51
C PHE A 23 -0.59 -2.77 -4.41
N ASN A 24 -0.21 -3.92 -3.83
CA ASN A 24 0.81 -4.03 -2.77
C ASN A 24 2.08 -3.22 -3.08
N PRO A 25 2.74 -3.37 -4.26
CA PRO A 25 4.00 -2.66 -4.52
C PRO A 25 3.83 -1.15 -4.52
N LEU A 26 2.68 -0.66 -4.97
CA LEU A 26 2.37 0.76 -4.98
C LEU A 26 2.04 1.28 -3.58
N ILE A 27 1.25 0.54 -2.80
CA ILE A 27 0.88 0.91 -1.42
C ILE A 27 2.14 1.08 -0.59
N LEU A 28 3.03 0.08 -0.57
CA LEU A 28 4.27 0.12 0.20
C LEU A 28 5.16 1.30 -0.21
N LYS A 29 5.29 1.53 -1.52
CA LYS A 29 6.10 2.61 -2.07
C LYS A 29 5.51 3.99 -1.81
N GLU A 30 4.20 4.16 -1.90
CA GLU A 30 3.59 5.46 -1.65
C GLU A 30 3.57 5.76 -0.15
N ALA A 31 3.25 4.79 0.72
CA ALA A 31 3.28 4.95 2.17
C ALA A 31 4.67 5.42 2.66
N SER A 32 5.77 4.92 2.07
CA SER A 32 7.12 5.26 2.51
C SER A 32 7.52 6.72 2.29
N ARG A 33 6.81 7.41 1.39
CA ARG A 33 7.06 8.82 1.04
C ARG A 33 6.45 9.81 2.03
N TRP A 34 5.54 9.36 2.88
CA TRP A 34 4.86 10.21 3.84
C TRP A 34 5.52 10.09 5.21
N ARG A 35 5.51 11.20 5.94
CA ARG A 35 5.85 11.30 7.36
C ARG A 35 4.75 12.12 7.99
N ILE A 36 3.85 11.46 8.71
CA ILE A 36 2.67 12.08 9.34
C ILE A 36 2.79 11.77 10.83
N GLY A 37 2.76 12.80 11.68
CA GLY A 37 3.25 12.70 13.07
C GLY A 37 2.58 11.65 13.94
N CYS A 38 1.32 11.33 13.66
CA CYS A 38 0.51 10.35 14.39
C CYS A 38 0.43 8.96 13.73
N TYR A 39 1.17 8.73 12.64
CA TYR A 39 1.12 7.47 11.89
C TYR A 39 2.51 6.87 11.70
N GLU A 40 2.64 5.62 12.11
CA GLU A 40 3.77 4.77 11.75
C GLU A 40 3.62 4.28 10.30
N TYR A 41 4.71 3.72 9.76
CA TYR A 41 4.70 3.20 8.40
C TYR A 41 3.67 2.07 8.21
N GLU A 42 3.47 1.23 9.24
CA GLU A 42 2.43 0.19 9.27
C GLU A 42 1.02 0.77 9.12
N ASP A 43 0.71 1.85 9.85
CA ASP A 43 -0.60 2.50 9.78
C ASP A 43 -0.84 3.10 8.39
N LEU A 44 0.19 3.70 7.79
CA LEU A 44 0.10 4.21 6.43
C LEU A 44 -0.15 3.09 5.42
N VAL A 45 0.50 1.94 5.57
CA VAL A 45 0.25 0.78 4.70
C VAL A 45 -1.21 0.31 4.83
N GLN A 46 -1.74 0.22 6.05
CA GLN A 46 -3.13 -0.14 6.29
C GLN A 46 -4.12 0.85 5.64
N HIS A 47 -3.85 2.16 5.74
CA HIS A 47 -4.64 3.19 5.04
C HIS A 47 -4.56 3.07 3.50
N GLY A 48 -3.44 2.60 2.97
CA GLY A 48 -3.30 2.25 1.56
C GLY A 48 -4.24 1.12 1.14
N TYR A 49 -4.36 0.08 1.96
CA TYR A 49 -5.31 -1.02 1.73
C TYR A 49 -6.76 -0.57 1.75
N LEU A 50 -7.14 0.17 2.79
CA LEU A 50 -8.48 0.77 2.90
C LEU A 50 -8.80 1.65 1.69
N SER A 51 -7.81 2.36 1.13
CA SER A 51 -8.00 3.16 -0.07
C SER A 51 -8.33 2.33 -1.31
N VAL A 52 -7.76 1.13 -1.45
CA VAL A 52 -8.11 0.20 -2.56
C VAL A 52 -9.50 -0.38 -2.35
N ILE A 53 -9.82 -0.84 -1.13
CA ILE A 53 -11.15 -1.37 -0.79
C ILE A 53 -12.23 -0.33 -1.06
N LYS A 54 -12.02 0.90 -0.62
CA LYS A 54 -12.89 2.04 -0.93
C LYS A 54 -13.02 2.25 -2.44
N ALA A 55 -11.91 2.22 -3.17
CA ALA A 55 -11.93 2.43 -4.61
C ALA A 55 -12.72 1.33 -5.35
N VAL A 56 -12.54 0.07 -4.97
CA VAL A 56 -13.27 -1.09 -5.51
C VAL A 56 -14.78 -0.91 -5.32
N ASN A 57 -15.20 -0.53 -4.11
CA ASN A 57 -16.62 -0.36 -3.78
C ASN A 57 -17.27 0.88 -4.42
N MET A 58 -16.49 1.93 -4.67
CA MET A 58 -17.01 3.21 -5.18
C MET A 58 -16.93 3.39 -6.69
N PHE A 59 -16.04 2.66 -7.37
CA PHE A 59 -15.79 2.89 -8.79
C PHE A 59 -17.04 2.59 -9.63
N LYS A 60 -17.41 3.51 -10.53
CA LYS A 60 -18.54 3.37 -11.49
C LYS A 60 -18.16 3.79 -12.92
N GLY A 61 -16.87 3.72 -13.26
CA GLY A 61 -16.36 4.15 -14.56
C GLY A 61 -16.12 3.02 -15.55
N GLU A 62 -15.58 3.39 -16.71
CA GLU A 62 -15.10 2.45 -17.74
C GLU A 62 -13.91 1.62 -17.25
N GLU A 63 -13.75 0.41 -17.77
CA GLU A 63 -12.66 -0.51 -17.44
C GLU A 63 -11.27 0.12 -17.42
N SER A 64 -10.95 0.89 -18.46
CA SER A 64 -9.64 1.54 -18.63
C SER A 64 -9.29 2.53 -17.50
N LYS A 65 -10.30 3.02 -16.77
CA LYS A 65 -10.16 4.04 -15.72
C LYS A 65 -10.04 3.44 -14.32
N PHE A 66 -10.25 2.14 -14.14
CA PHE A 66 -10.25 1.52 -12.81
C PHE A 66 -8.89 1.61 -12.11
N VAL A 67 -7.82 1.19 -12.79
CA VAL A 67 -6.47 1.24 -12.20
C VAL A 67 -6.03 2.69 -11.88
N PRO A 68 -6.16 3.67 -12.80
CA PRO A 68 -5.89 5.07 -12.48
C PRO A 68 -6.72 5.59 -11.31
N TYR A 69 -7.98 5.17 -11.18
CA TYR A 69 -8.85 5.56 -10.08
C TYR A 69 -8.33 5.04 -8.73
N CYS A 70 -7.95 3.77 -8.63
CA CYS A 70 -7.35 3.21 -7.41
C CYS A 70 -6.05 3.91 -7.03
N ILE A 71 -5.17 4.17 -8.00
CA ILE A 71 -3.90 4.91 -7.78
C ILE A 71 -4.20 6.30 -7.20
N ASN A 72 -5.19 7.00 -7.75
CA ASN A 72 -5.60 8.32 -7.27
C ASN A 72 -6.23 8.25 -5.88
N ALA A 73 -7.02 7.22 -5.59
CA ALA A 73 -7.61 7.01 -4.27
C ALA A 73 -6.53 6.87 -3.18
N ILE A 74 -5.53 6.01 -3.41
CA ILE A 74 -4.38 5.82 -2.50
C ILE A 74 -3.66 7.15 -2.24
N LYS A 75 -3.26 7.85 -3.32
CA LYS A 75 -2.51 9.12 -3.18
C LYS A 75 -3.34 10.23 -2.53
N THR A 76 -4.63 10.27 -2.79
CA THR A 76 -5.52 11.28 -2.22
C THR A 76 -5.77 11.02 -0.75
N ASN A 77 -5.87 9.76 -0.34
CA ASN A 77 -6.01 9.38 1.07
C ASN A 77 -4.81 9.88 1.90
N TYR A 78 -3.57 9.59 1.49
CA TYR A 78 -2.39 10.06 2.22
C TYR A 78 -2.30 11.60 2.31
N LYS A 79 -2.68 12.31 1.23
CA LYS A 79 -2.81 13.78 1.26
C LYS A 79 -3.86 14.24 2.27
N ALA A 80 -4.98 13.51 2.38
CA ALA A 80 -6.04 13.84 3.31
C ALA A 80 -5.61 13.60 4.76
N LEU A 81 -4.91 12.50 5.06
CA LEU A 81 -4.35 12.22 6.38
C LEU A 81 -3.40 13.34 6.83
N LEU A 82 -2.47 13.75 5.96
CA LEU A 82 -1.54 14.85 6.27
C LEU A 82 -2.27 16.17 6.52
N LYS A 83 -3.30 16.47 5.72
CA LYS A 83 -4.11 17.69 5.92
C LYS A 83 -4.90 17.65 7.21
N GLY A 84 -5.46 16.50 7.57
CA GLY A 84 -6.15 16.28 8.84
C GLY A 84 -5.23 16.59 10.00
N GLU A 85 -4.02 16.03 9.99
CA GLU A 85 -3.03 16.26 11.04
C GLU A 85 -2.62 17.74 11.16
N ILE A 86 -2.38 18.42 10.04
CA ILE A 86 -2.07 19.85 10.03
C ILE A 86 -3.23 20.69 10.61
N LYS A 87 -4.48 20.32 10.30
CA LYS A 87 -5.67 21.01 10.84
C LYS A 87 -5.81 20.79 12.34
N HIS A 88 -5.66 19.55 12.80
CA HIS A 88 -5.71 19.20 14.23
C HIS A 88 -4.65 19.97 15.03
N HIS A 89 -3.42 20.07 14.50
CA HIS A 89 -2.35 20.83 15.15
C HIS A 89 -2.58 22.36 15.16
N ARG A 90 -3.42 22.90 14.28
CA ARG A 90 -3.72 24.34 14.19
C ARG A 90 -5.03 24.76 14.85
N GLU A 91 -5.70 23.85 15.56
CA GLU A 91 -7.01 24.08 16.21
C GLU A 91 -8.07 24.67 15.26
N ILE A 92 -8.02 24.32 13.96
CA ILE A 92 -8.95 24.87 12.97
C ILE A 92 -10.26 24.07 13.02
N PRO A 93 -11.42 24.70 13.29
CA PRO A 93 -12.72 24.01 13.24
C PRO A 93 -12.95 23.44 11.83
N ASP A 94 -13.30 22.17 11.73
CA ASP A 94 -13.54 21.53 10.44
C ASP A 94 -14.99 21.79 9.98
N GLU A 95 -15.20 22.92 9.29
CA GLU A 95 -16.51 23.33 8.76
C GLU A 95 -17.10 22.38 7.69
N ASN A 96 -16.35 21.34 7.27
CA ASN A 96 -16.71 20.45 6.16
C ASN A 96 -17.05 19.01 6.56
N ILE A 97 -17.15 18.69 7.85
CA ILE A 97 -17.47 17.31 8.31
C ILE A 97 -18.80 16.81 7.74
N LEU A 98 -19.77 17.70 7.48
CA LEU A 98 -21.13 17.34 7.08
C LEU A 98 -21.34 17.21 5.54
N ASN A 99 -20.36 17.56 4.71
CA ASN A 99 -20.52 17.68 3.26
C ASN A 99 -19.99 16.49 2.44
N LYS A 100 -19.80 15.32 3.06
CA LYS A 100 -19.30 14.11 2.40
C LYS A 100 -20.42 13.09 2.09
N GLY A 101 -21.48 13.53 1.42
CA GLY A 101 -22.61 12.66 1.03
C GLY A 101 -22.28 11.49 0.09
N ASN A 102 -21.02 11.32 -0.31
CA ASN A 102 -20.51 10.23 -1.15
C ASN A 102 -19.27 9.54 -0.51
N GLU A 103 -19.16 9.50 0.81
CA GLU A 103 -18.07 8.75 1.45
C GLU A 103 -18.47 7.31 1.71
N TYR A 104 -17.73 6.35 1.14
CA TYR A 104 -17.82 4.95 1.52
C TYR A 104 -17.45 4.81 3.00
N MET A 105 -18.37 4.22 3.76
CA MET A 105 -18.17 3.86 5.17
C MET A 105 -17.55 2.47 5.21
N PHE A 106 -16.38 2.36 5.83
CA PHE A 106 -15.73 1.06 6.01
C PHE A 106 -16.54 0.18 6.94
N THR A 107 -16.63 -1.09 6.57
CA THR A 107 -17.16 -2.16 7.40
C THR A 107 -16.07 -2.70 8.32
N ILE A 108 -16.44 -3.47 9.33
CA ILE A 108 -15.48 -4.14 10.22
C ILE A 108 -14.64 -5.13 9.40
N GLU A 109 -15.26 -5.81 8.44
CA GLU A 109 -14.60 -6.73 7.54
C GLU A 109 -13.52 -6.04 6.69
N ASP A 110 -13.75 -4.82 6.21
CA ASP A 110 -12.75 -4.05 5.46
C ASP A 110 -11.51 -3.74 6.31
N GLU A 111 -11.73 -3.36 7.58
CA GLU A 111 -10.66 -3.06 8.53
C GLU A 111 -9.87 -4.31 8.89
N ILE A 112 -10.54 -5.44 9.08
CA ILE A 112 -9.91 -6.75 9.31
C ILE A 112 -9.04 -7.13 8.10
N ILE A 113 -9.57 -7.04 6.87
CA ILE A 113 -8.82 -7.36 5.66
C ILE A 113 -7.57 -6.47 5.55
N ALA A 114 -7.71 -5.17 5.77
CA ALA A 114 -6.58 -4.25 5.71
C ALA A 114 -5.53 -4.55 6.80
N TYR A 115 -5.96 -4.89 8.00
CA TYR A 115 -5.09 -5.30 9.10
C TYR A 115 -4.33 -6.59 8.77
N GLU A 116 -5.03 -7.63 8.30
CA GLU A 116 -4.44 -8.92 7.93
C GLU A 116 -3.43 -8.78 6.81
N LYS A 117 -3.76 -8.01 5.74
CA LYS A 117 -2.83 -7.77 4.64
C LYS A 117 -1.59 -6.99 5.06
N THR A 118 -1.75 -6.04 5.98
CA THR A 118 -0.60 -5.34 6.58
C THR A 118 0.26 -6.35 7.32
N LYS A 119 -0.33 -7.12 8.24
CA LYS A 119 0.38 -8.13 9.03
C LYS A 119 1.11 -9.16 8.16
N GLU A 120 0.47 -9.72 7.14
CA GLU A 120 1.05 -10.68 6.19
C GLU A 120 2.35 -10.14 5.56
N ILE A 121 2.35 -8.88 5.13
CA ILE A 121 3.55 -8.28 4.53
C ILE A 121 4.66 -8.13 5.54
N TYR A 122 4.37 -7.68 6.75
CA TYR A 122 5.42 -7.47 7.76
C TYR A 122 6.00 -8.80 8.25
N GLU A 123 5.18 -9.82 8.43
CA GLU A 123 5.65 -11.18 8.71
C GLU A 123 6.51 -11.74 7.56
N ALA A 124 6.17 -11.44 6.32
CA ALA A 124 6.98 -11.82 5.16
C ALA A 124 8.32 -11.07 5.11
N LEU A 125 8.29 -9.76 5.39
CA LEU A 125 9.50 -8.94 5.51
C LEU A 125 10.39 -9.48 6.62
N ASP A 126 9.82 -9.92 7.74
CA ASP A 126 10.60 -10.42 8.87
C ASP A 126 11.39 -11.69 8.60
N LYS A 127 10.94 -12.48 7.64
CA LYS A 127 11.65 -13.68 7.17
C LYS A 127 12.86 -13.33 6.28
N LEU A 128 13.03 -12.09 5.83
CA LEU A 128 14.20 -11.66 5.07
C LEU A 128 15.44 -11.55 5.98
N THR A 129 16.60 -11.87 5.41
CA THR A 129 17.89 -11.62 6.09
C THR A 129 18.11 -10.10 6.25
N GLN A 130 18.97 -9.69 7.17
CA GLN A 130 19.27 -8.26 7.38
C GLN A 130 19.75 -7.58 6.09
N GLU A 131 20.57 -8.28 5.29
CA GLU A 131 21.02 -7.79 4.00
C GLU A 131 19.86 -7.61 3.00
N GLU A 132 18.97 -8.60 2.90
CA GLU A 132 17.78 -8.54 2.04
C GLU A 132 16.85 -7.39 2.47
N LYS A 133 16.59 -7.25 3.78
CA LYS A 133 15.79 -6.15 4.35
C LYS A 133 16.40 -4.79 4.02
N GLN A 134 17.71 -4.63 4.18
CA GLN A 134 18.40 -3.37 3.89
C GLN A 134 18.25 -2.98 2.42
N VAL A 135 18.53 -3.90 1.49
CA VAL A 135 18.41 -3.63 0.05
C VAL A 135 16.96 -3.29 -0.34
N ILE A 136 15.97 -3.99 0.21
CA ILE A 136 14.55 -3.69 -0.02
C ILE A 136 14.18 -2.31 0.52
N ASN A 137 14.60 -1.99 1.75
CA ASN A 137 14.34 -0.69 2.36
C ASN A 137 14.97 0.46 1.57
N ASP A 138 16.25 0.36 1.22
CA ASP A 138 16.94 1.43 0.52
C ASP A 138 16.36 1.67 -0.88
N PHE A 139 15.97 0.61 -1.58
CA PHE A 139 15.40 0.73 -2.94
C PHE A 139 13.93 1.14 -2.93
N TYR A 140 13.05 0.45 -2.19
CA TYR A 140 11.60 0.66 -2.25
C TYR A 140 11.10 1.75 -1.30
N ILE A 141 11.68 1.86 -0.11
CA ILE A 141 11.21 2.79 0.94
C ILE A 141 11.91 4.14 0.79
N LYS A 142 13.25 4.14 0.71
CA LYS A 142 14.06 5.36 0.55
C LYS A 142 14.14 5.85 -0.90
N ASN A 143 13.67 5.05 -1.86
CA ASN A 143 13.64 5.39 -3.29
C ASN A 143 15.04 5.73 -3.85
N ASN A 144 16.10 5.06 -3.35
CA ASN A 144 17.45 5.17 -3.89
C ASN A 144 17.59 4.38 -5.21
N SER A 145 18.51 4.82 -6.07
CA SER A 145 18.92 4.02 -7.23
C SER A 145 19.74 2.81 -6.80
N LEU A 146 19.74 1.74 -7.60
CA LEU A 146 20.59 0.55 -7.32
C LEU A 146 22.08 0.91 -7.23
N ASN A 147 22.54 1.90 -7.99
CA ASN A 147 23.91 2.41 -7.90
C ASN A 147 24.17 3.02 -6.52
N LYS A 148 23.26 3.87 -6.04
CA LYS A 148 23.37 4.47 -4.71
C LYS A 148 23.35 3.42 -3.60
N VAL A 149 22.48 2.41 -3.69
CA VAL A 149 22.46 1.30 -2.72
C VAL A 149 23.78 0.53 -2.76
N ALA A 150 24.37 0.32 -3.93
CA ALA A 150 25.67 -0.34 -4.08
C ALA A 150 26.81 0.46 -3.43
N GLU A 151 26.81 1.78 -3.62
CA GLU A 151 27.75 2.70 -2.95
C GLU A 151 27.56 2.68 -1.42
N ASP A 152 26.33 2.86 -0.94
CA ASP A 152 25.99 2.91 0.50
C ASP A 152 26.31 1.58 1.22
N THR A 153 26.25 0.44 0.52
CA THR A 153 26.51 -0.89 1.07
C THR A 153 27.92 -1.43 0.79
N ASN A 154 28.77 -0.65 0.09
CA ASN A 154 30.08 -1.07 -0.40
C ASN A 154 30.04 -2.40 -1.16
N LYS A 155 29.05 -2.55 -2.06
CA LYS A 155 28.81 -3.74 -2.90
C LYS A 155 28.82 -3.39 -4.37
N THR A 156 28.89 -4.40 -5.22
CA THR A 156 28.73 -4.20 -6.66
C THR A 156 27.25 -4.04 -7.02
N TYR A 157 26.96 -3.27 -8.08
CA TYR A 157 25.62 -3.15 -8.64
C TYR A 157 24.94 -4.51 -8.87
N ASN A 158 25.70 -5.47 -9.42
CA ASN A 158 25.19 -6.81 -9.70
C ASN A 158 24.85 -7.58 -8.41
N SER A 159 25.65 -7.43 -7.35
CA SER A 159 25.36 -8.03 -6.05
C SER A 159 24.07 -7.46 -5.45
N VAL A 160 23.91 -6.13 -5.44
CA VAL A 160 22.68 -5.48 -4.93
C VAL A 160 21.47 -5.89 -5.76
N ARG A 161 21.59 -5.90 -7.09
CA ARG A 161 20.52 -6.37 -7.99
C ARG A 161 20.11 -7.80 -7.69
N TYR A 162 21.08 -8.71 -7.54
CA TYR A 162 20.83 -10.11 -7.22
C TYR A 162 20.14 -10.27 -5.85
N THR A 163 20.64 -9.56 -4.83
CA THR A 163 20.03 -9.56 -3.49
C THR A 163 18.59 -9.06 -3.53
N LYS A 164 18.33 -7.96 -4.25
CA LYS A 164 16.95 -7.45 -4.46
C LYS A 164 16.07 -8.49 -5.13
N ASP A 165 16.51 -9.08 -6.24
CA ASP A 165 15.71 -10.04 -7.00
C ASP A 165 15.45 -11.32 -6.18
N LYS A 166 16.43 -11.75 -5.38
CA LYS A 166 16.29 -12.87 -4.43
C LYS A 166 15.29 -12.55 -3.32
N ALA A 167 15.38 -11.37 -2.71
CA ALA A 167 14.46 -10.94 -1.67
C ALA A 167 13.02 -10.88 -2.19
N ILE A 168 12.80 -10.31 -3.39
CA ILE A 168 11.48 -10.27 -4.02
C ILE A 168 10.93 -11.68 -4.27
N LYS A 169 11.73 -12.60 -4.83
CA LYS A 169 11.29 -13.99 -5.05
C LYS A 169 10.93 -14.69 -3.74
N LYS A 170 11.64 -14.39 -2.65
CA LYS A 170 11.37 -14.96 -1.32
C LYS A 170 10.06 -14.40 -0.76
N LEU A 171 9.84 -13.10 -0.86
CA LEU A 171 8.57 -12.46 -0.47
C LEU A 171 7.39 -13.04 -1.28
N GLN A 172 7.53 -13.16 -2.61
CA GLN A 172 6.51 -13.76 -3.47
C GLN A 172 6.15 -15.17 -3.01
N LYS A 173 7.14 -16.05 -2.79
CA LYS A 173 6.89 -17.42 -2.31
C LYS A 173 6.21 -17.47 -0.94
N ILE A 174 6.56 -16.56 -0.04
CA ILE A 174 5.94 -16.49 1.28
C ILE A 174 4.47 -16.10 1.10
N LEU A 175 4.20 -15.04 0.33
CA LEU A 175 2.85 -14.50 0.18
C LEU A 175 1.94 -15.43 -0.65
N GLU A 176 2.46 -16.07 -1.70
CA GLU A 176 1.73 -17.08 -2.50
C GLU A 176 1.44 -18.38 -1.70
N GLY A 177 2.24 -18.67 -0.67
CA GLY A 177 2.07 -19.85 0.18
C GLY A 177 1.01 -19.71 1.28
N HIS A 178 0.40 -18.52 1.43
CA HIS A 178 -0.70 -18.25 2.38
C HIS A 178 -2.06 -18.05 1.67
N SER A 179 -2.13 -18.28 0.35
CA SER A 179 -3.35 -18.20 -0.47
C SER A 179 -4.07 -19.53 -0.61
#